data_AF-A0A349EA11-F1
#
_entry.id   AF-A0A349EA11-F1
#
_cell.length_a   1.000
_cell.length_b   1.000
_cell.length_c   1.000
_cell.angle_alpha   90.00
_cell.angle_beta   90.00
_cell.angle_gamma   90.00
#
_symmetry.space_group_name_H-M   'P 1'
#
loop_
_entity.id
_entity.type
_entity.pdbx_description
1 polymer ?
#
loop_
_entity_poly.entity_id
_entity_poly.type
_entity_poly.pdbx_seq_one_letter_code
_entity_poly.pdbx_strand_id
1 'polypeptide(L)'
;MNIRKTLLSLALLAMAAFSSSGFAGPPAKIADLAWMTGNWAGNLGANQLEENWIMGEAGSIAAMVRMTGEGATSMFEMITI
;
A
#
# COMPACT_ATOMS: atom_id res chain seq x y z
N MET A 1 -23.61 -14.89 45.27
CA MET A 1 -22.81 -14.73 44.03
C MET A 1 -21.47 -15.43 44.21
N ASN A 2 -21.07 -16.33 43.30
CA ASN A 2 -19.84 -17.12 43.47
C ASN A 2 -18.63 -16.28 43.01
N ILE A 3 -17.78 -15.87 43.95
CA ILE A 3 -16.67 -14.95 43.71
C ILE A 3 -15.70 -15.45 42.63
N ARG A 4 -15.56 -16.77 42.46
CA ARG A 4 -14.75 -17.37 41.39
C ARG A 4 -15.34 -17.11 40.00
N LYS A 5 -16.67 -17.18 39.87
CA LYS A 5 -17.38 -16.89 38.62
C LYS A 5 -17.27 -15.41 38.27
N THR A 6 -17.39 -14.52 39.26
CA THR A 6 -17.23 -13.07 39.08
C THR A 6 -15.81 -12.70 38.63
N LEU A 7 -14.78 -13.31 39.23
CA LEU A 7 -13.38 -13.10 38.84
C LEU A 7 -13.09 -13.61 37.42
N LEU A 8 -13.62 -14.78 37.05
CA LEU A 8 -13.50 -15.33 35.71
C LEU A 8 -14.19 -14.44 34.65
N SER A 9 -15.40 -13.96 34.94
CA SER A 9 -16.11 -13.04 34.05
C SER A 9 -15.37 -11.71 33.86
N LEU A 10 -14.75 -11.19 34.92
CA LEU A 10 -13.99 -9.94 34.87
C LEU A 10 -12.70 -10.10 34.06
N ALA A 11 -12.00 -11.22 34.23
CA ALA A 11 -10.81 -11.54 33.45
C ALA A 11 -11.13 -11.69 31.95
N LEU A 12 -12.24 -12.34 31.61
CA LEU A 12 -12.66 -12.52 30.21
C LEU A 12 -13.03 -11.18 29.55
N LEU A 13 -13.69 -10.29 30.30
CA LEU A 13 -14.05 -8.95 29.84
C LEU A 13 -12.82 -8.05 29.61
N ALA A 14 -11.82 -8.15 30.49
CA ALA A 14 -10.55 -7.45 30.35
C ALA A 14 -9.80 -7.92 29.09
N MET A 15 -9.76 -9.23 28.84
CA MET A 15 -9.07 -9.78 27.67
C MET A 15 -9.74 -9.36 26.35
N ALA A 16 -11.08 -9.30 26.32
CA ALA A 16 -11.84 -8.78 25.18
C ALA A 16 -11.59 -7.28 24.92
N ALA A 17 -11.45 -6.46 25.98
CA ALA A 17 -11.15 -5.03 25.85
C ALA A 17 -9.75 -4.77 25.25
N PHE A 18 -8.77 -5.63 25.56
CA PHE A 18 -7.42 -5.58 24.99
C PHE A 18 -7.29 -6.21 23.60
N SER A 19 -8.37 -6.80 23.05
CA SER A 19 -8.35 -7.42 21.72
C SER A 19 -8.38 -6.42 20.56
N SER A 20 -8.49 -5.12 20.85
CA SER A 20 -8.66 -4.08 19.82
C SER A 20 -7.34 -3.45 19.40
N SER A 21 -6.93 -3.78 18.17
CA SER A 21 -6.31 -2.86 17.19
C SER A 21 -4.92 -2.26 17.46
N GLY A 22 -4.19 -2.68 18.48
CA GLY A 22 -2.87 -2.10 18.82
C GLY A 22 -1.72 -2.36 17.83
N PHE A 23 -1.98 -3.05 16.71
CA PHE A 23 -0.94 -3.41 15.71
C PHE A 23 -1.06 -2.66 14.38
N ALA A 24 -2.02 -1.75 14.23
CA ALA A 24 -2.04 -0.88 13.05
C ALA A 24 -0.94 0.18 13.18
N GLY A 25 0.01 0.18 12.26
CA GLY A 25 0.94 1.29 12.11
C GLY A 25 0.20 2.59 11.73
N PRO A 26 0.90 3.74 11.74
CA PRO A 26 0.32 4.99 11.25
C PRO A 26 -0.29 4.82 9.85
N PRO A 27 -1.36 5.56 9.50
CA PRO A 27 -1.88 5.58 8.14
C PRO A 27 -0.78 5.96 7.15
N ALA A 28 -0.69 5.22 6.04
CA ALA A 28 0.22 5.53 4.95
C ALA A 28 -0.08 6.92 4.35
N LYS A 29 0.97 7.59 3.90
CA LYS A 29 0.93 8.93 3.29
C LYS A 29 1.56 8.87 1.91
N ILE A 30 1.20 9.81 1.02
CA ILE A 30 1.88 9.98 -0.27
C ILE A 30 3.38 10.20 -0.12
N ALA A 31 3.81 10.86 0.96
CA ALA A 31 5.24 11.04 1.25
C ALA A 31 5.98 9.69 1.46
N ASP A 32 5.29 8.63 1.88
CA ASP A 32 5.87 7.30 2.03
C ASP A 32 6.14 6.63 0.66
N LEU A 33 5.58 7.16 -0.42
CA LEU A 33 5.80 6.72 -1.80
C LEU A 33 6.92 7.51 -2.52
N ALA A 34 7.61 8.43 -1.83
CA ALA A 34 8.63 9.28 -2.45
C ALA A 34 9.74 8.49 -3.18
N TRP A 35 10.03 7.28 -2.70
CA TRP A 35 11.00 6.36 -3.30
C TRP A 35 10.63 5.90 -4.71
N MET A 36 9.35 5.97 -5.10
CA MET A 36 8.89 5.59 -6.44
C MET A 36 9.29 6.62 -7.50
N THR A 37 9.56 7.87 -7.11
CA THR A 37 9.90 8.97 -8.02
C THR A 37 11.09 8.61 -8.89
N GLY A 38 10.96 8.77 -10.20
CA GLY A 38 12.05 8.52 -11.15
C GLY A 38 11.60 7.78 -12.40
N ASN A 39 12.58 7.23 -13.10
CA ASN A 39 12.43 6.48 -14.33
C ASN A 39 12.83 5.03 -14.10
N TRP A 40 11.92 4.12 -14.38
CA TRP A 40 12.12 2.69 -14.24
C TRP A 40 11.87 2.02 -15.58
N ALA A 41 12.67 1.02 -15.89
CA ALA A 41 12.54 0.25 -17.10
C ALA A 41 12.96 -1.19 -16.84
N GLY A 42 12.16 -2.15 -17.29
CA GLY A 42 12.44 -3.56 -17.10
C GLY A 42 11.75 -4.45 -18.11
N ASN A 43 12.33 -5.64 -18.31
CA ASN A 43 11.74 -6.64 -19.19
C ASN A 43 10.49 -7.25 -18.53
N LEU A 44 9.40 -7.33 -19.30
CA LEU A 44 8.19 -8.07 -18.95
C LEU A 44 7.92 -9.10 -20.06
N GLY A 45 8.47 -10.30 -19.89
CA GLY A 45 8.45 -11.32 -20.95
C GLY A 45 9.27 -10.87 -22.15
N ALA A 46 8.66 -10.89 -23.34
CA ALA A 46 9.27 -10.41 -24.58
C ALA A 46 9.18 -8.87 -24.76
N ASN A 47 8.48 -8.18 -23.85
CA ASN A 47 8.25 -6.75 -23.91
C ASN A 47 9.15 -6.00 -22.91
N GLN A 48 9.26 -4.69 -23.10
CA GLN A 48 9.81 -3.75 -22.13
C GLN A 48 8.65 -2.97 -21.48
N LEU A 49 8.65 -2.86 -20.16
CA LEU A 49 7.78 -1.96 -19.41
C LEU A 49 8.62 -0.78 -18.91
N GLU A 50 8.15 0.44 -19.15
CA GLU A 50 8.75 1.69 -18.70
C GLU A 50 7.74 2.47 -17.84
N GLU A 51 8.21 3.01 -16.72
CA GLU A 51 7.40 3.77 -15.78
C GLU A 51 8.12 5.07 -15.39
N ASN A 52 7.41 6.19 -15.55
CA ASN A 52 7.91 7.51 -15.20
C ASN A 52 7.02 8.10 -14.10
N TRP A 53 7.49 8.00 -12.86
CA TRP A 53 6.80 8.52 -11.67
C TRP A 53 7.28 9.94 -11.37
N ILE A 54 6.34 10.89 -11.30
CA ILE A 54 6.63 12.24 -10.81
C ILE A 54 6.62 12.27 -9.29
N MET A 55 7.22 13.29 -8.67
CA MET A 55 7.19 13.44 -7.21
C MET A 55 5.76 13.67 -6.73
N GLY A 56 5.43 13.13 -5.55
CA GLY A 56 4.12 13.35 -4.94
C GLY A 56 3.88 14.83 -4.60
N GLU A 57 2.75 15.37 -5.04
CA GLU A 57 2.33 16.75 -4.80
C GLU A 57 0.81 16.81 -4.60
N ALA A 58 0.35 17.76 -3.77
CA ALA A 58 -1.06 18.01 -3.50
C ALA A 58 -1.87 16.76 -3.05
N GLY A 59 -1.22 15.81 -2.38
CA GLY A 59 -1.86 14.59 -1.89
C GLY A 59 -2.03 13.51 -2.95
N SER A 60 -1.25 13.54 -4.02
CA SER A 60 -1.20 12.47 -5.03
C SER A 60 0.21 12.23 -5.57
N ILE A 61 0.45 11.06 -6.14
CA ILE A 61 1.58 10.79 -7.05
C ILE A 61 1.04 10.24 -8.37
N ALA A 62 1.71 10.52 -9.49
CA ALA A 62 1.27 10.04 -10.79
C ALA A 62 2.40 9.40 -11.60
N ALA A 63 2.03 8.50 -12.51
CA ALA A 63 2.95 7.88 -13.45
C ALA A 63 2.39 7.86 -14.87
N MET A 64 3.30 7.97 -15.83
CA MET A 64 3.07 7.47 -17.18
C MET A 64 3.74 6.09 -17.29
N VAL A 65 2.99 5.10 -17.75
CA VAL A 65 3.47 3.74 -17.98
C VAL A 65 3.32 3.40 -19.45
N ARG A 66 4.35 2.77 -20.03
CA ARG A 66 4.35 2.33 -21.41
C ARG A 66 4.92 0.93 -21.52
N MET A 67 4.27 0.09 -22.33
CA MET A 67 4.83 -1.18 -22.75
C MET A 67 5.15 -1.15 -24.24
N THR A 68 6.36 -1.60 -24.59
CA THR A 68 6.79 -1.78 -25.97
C THR A 68 7.22 -3.21 -26.25
N GLY A 69 6.90 -3.71 -27.44
CA GLY A 69 7.22 -5.06 -27.90
C GLY A 69 7.01 -5.17 -29.40
N GLU A 70 7.73 -6.08 -30.06
CA GLU A 70 7.58 -6.34 -31.51
C GLU A 70 7.70 -5.06 -32.38
N GLY A 71 8.47 -4.07 -31.93
CA GLY A 71 8.68 -2.80 -32.63
C GLY A 71 7.55 -1.77 -32.47
N ALA A 72 6.56 -2.00 -31.60
CA ALA A 72 5.44 -1.09 -31.38
C ALA A 72 5.17 -0.87 -29.87
N THR A 73 4.38 0.17 -29.57
CA THR A 73 3.79 0.34 -28.24
C THR A 73 2.53 -0.52 -28.17
N SER A 74 2.49 -1.45 -27.21
CA SER A 74 1.35 -2.35 -27.01
C SER A 74 0.41 -1.87 -25.90
N MET A 75 0.90 -1.01 -24.99
CA MET A 75 0.11 -0.48 -23.88
C MET A 75 0.63 0.90 -23.45
N PHE A 76 -0.32 1.73 -23.02
CA PHE A 76 -0.09 3.00 -22.35
C PHE A 76 -1.08 3.12 -21.19
N GLU A 77 -0.61 3.56 -20.02
CA GLU A 77 -1.43 3.78 -18.83
C GLU A 77 -0.99 5.06 -18.10
N MET A 78 -1.95 5.72 -17.46
CA MET A 78 -1.69 6.80 -16.51
C MET A 78 -2.19 6.34 -15.14
N ILE A 79 -1.29 6.32 -14.16
CA ILE A 79 -1.61 5.94 -12.78
C ILE A 79 -1.67 7.20 -11.93
N THR A 80 -2.65 7.27 -11.03
CA THR A 80 -2.69 8.23 -9.92
C THR A 80 -2.96 7.46 -8.64
N ILE A 81 -2.22 7.79 -7.60
CA ILE A 81 -2.40 7.28 -6.24
C ILE A 81 -2.63 8.46 -5.32
#